data_AF-A0A2W0AL09-F1
#
_entry.id   AF-A0A2W0AL09-F1
#
_cell.length_a   1.000
_cell.length_b   1.000
_cell.length_c   1.000
_cell.angle_alpha   90.00
_cell.angle_beta   90.00
_cell.angle_gamma   90.00
#
_symmetry.space_group_name_H-M   'P 1'
#
loop_
_entity.id
_entity.type
_entity.pdbx_description
1 polymer ?
#
loop_
_entity_poly.entity_id
_entity_poly.type
_entity_poly.pdbx_seq_one_letter_code
_entity_poly.pdbx_strand_id
1 'polypeptide(L)' 'MDKLVIRGGNPLLGTIRVSGAKNAALPAMAAALLTDEPVILENIPQVRDIETTRKLLAAMGAEVELGYGRAQHRTTICA' A
#
# COMPACT_ATOMS: atom_id res chain seq x y z
N MET A 1 10.39 14.89 -14.82
CA MET A 1 9.11 15.39 -14.26
C MET A 1 8.01 14.72 -15.05
N ASP A 2 7.28 13.83 -14.39
CA ASP A 2 6.26 13.01 -15.07
C ASP A 2 5.08 13.89 -15.47
N LYS A 3 4.45 13.57 -16.60
CA LYS A 3 3.30 14.31 -17.12
C LYS A 3 2.21 13.35 -17.54
N LEU A 4 0.97 13.71 -17.24
CA LEU A 4 -0.22 13.07 -17.80
C LEU A 4 -0.75 13.98 -18.91
N VAL A 5 -0.78 13.47 -20.15
CA VAL A 5 -1.40 14.19 -21.28
C VAL A 5 -2.76 13.55 -21.55
N ILE A 6 -3.82 14.24 -21.17
CA ILE A 6 -5.20 13.73 -21.28
C ILE A 6 -5.83 14.30 -22.56
N ARG A 7 -6.41 13.42 -23.39
CA ARG A 7 -7.22 13.80 -24.56
C ARG A 7 -8.68 13.59 -24.23
N GLY A 8 -9.46 14.68 -24.22
CA GLY A 8 -10.90 14.64 -23.98
C GLY A 8 -11.70 14.05 -25.15
N GLY A 9 -13.02 14.03 -25.00
CA GLY A 9 -13.97 13.63 -26.06
C GLY A 9 -14.50 12.19 -25.97
N ASN A 10 -14.04 11.40 -25.00
CA ASN A 10 -14.49 10.01 -24.81
C ASN A 10 -15.23 9.86 -23.47
N PRO A 11 -16.53 9.52 -23.45
CA PRO A 11 -17.22 9.15 -22.22
C PRO A 11 -16.62 7.87 -21.63
N LEU A 12 -16.44 7.82 -20.31
CA LEU A 12 -15.97 6.61 -19.62
C LEU A 12 -17.11 5.61 -19.48
N LEU A 13 -16.86 4.35 -19.81
CA LEU A 13 -17.81 3.24 -19.68
C LEU A 13 -17.11 2.02 -19.08
N GLY A 14 -17.67 1.46 -18.01
CA GLY A 14 -17.16 0.26 -17.35
C GLY A 14 -17.03 0.41 -15.84
N THR A 15 -16.41 -0.59 -15.22
CA THR A 15 -16.19 -0.67 -13.77
C THR A 15 -14.73 -0.98 -13.51
N ILE A 16 -14.17 -0.36 -12.47
CA ILE A 16 -12.84 -0.68 -11.96
C ILE A 16 -12.95 -1.09 -10.49
N ARG A 17 -12.02 -1.93 -10.04
CA ARG A 17 -11.85 -2.22 -8.62
C ARG A 17 -10.88 -1.21 -8.03
N VAL A 18 -11.26 -0.56 -6.94
CA VAL A 18 -10.39 0.33 -6.18
C VAL A 18 -9.61 -0.45 -5.14
N SER A 19 -8.38 0.00 -4.85
CA SER A 19 -7.61 -0.45 -3.69
C SER A 19 -8.17 0.11 -2.39
N GLY A 20 -7.68 -0.37 -1.25
CA GLY A 20 -8.06 0.14 0.06
C GLY A 20 -7.64 1.58 0.33
N ALA A 21 -8.15 2.14 1.42
CA ALA A 21 -7.93 3.53 1.78
C ALA A 21 -6.55 3.75 2.38
N LYS A 22 -5.77 4.68 1.81
CA LYS A 22 -4.47 5.10 2.34
C LYS A 22 -4.52 5.45 3.82
N ASN A 23 -5.53 6.22 4.23
CA ASN A 23 -5.64 6.71 5.60
C ASN A 23 -6.05 5.62 6.61
N ALA A 24 -6.51 4.45 6.14
CA ALA A 24 -6.68 3.27 6.98
C ALA A 24 -5.40 2.41 6.98
N ALA A 25 -4.74 2.29 5.83
CA ALA A 25 -3.51 1.52 5.66
C ALA A 25 -2.34 2.05 6.51
N LEU A 26 -2.09 3.37 6.50
CA LEU A 26 -0.96 3.99 7.21
C LEU A 26 -0.96 3.70 8.73
N PRO A 27 -2.06 3.95 9.48
CA PRO A 27 -2.08 3.60 10.90
C PRO A 27 -2.09 2.08 11.14
N ALA A 28 -2.67 1.28 10.24
CA ALA A 28 -2.62 -0.18 10.35
C ALA A 28 -1.18 -0.73 10.22
N MET A 29 -0.37 -0.15 9.33
CA MET A 29 1.05 -0.49 9.20
C MET A 29 1.83 -0.14 10.47
N ALA A 30 1.52 1.00 11.11
CA ALA A 30 2.15 1.37 12.37
C ALA A 30 1.69 0.48 13.54
N ALA A 31 0.42 0.11 13.58
CA ALA A 31 -0.14 -0.78 14.61
C ALA A 31 0.47 -2.18 14.58
N ALA A 32 1.03 -2.62 13.44
CA ALA A 32 1.74 -3.88 13.35
C ALA A 32 2.97 -3.97 14.27
N LEU A 33 3.53 -2.83 14.70
CA LEU A 33 4.62 -2.78 15.67
C LEU A 33 4.20 -3.13 17.11
N LEU A 34 2.90 -3.30 17.38
CA LEU A 34 2.38 -3.56 18.73
C LEU A 34 2.35 -5.05 19.09
N THR A 35 2.85 -5.92 18.22
CA THR A 35 2.89 -7.38 18.41
C THR A 35 4.17 -7.96 17.81
N ASP A 36 4.66 -9.04 18.40
CA ASP A 36 5.80 -9.81 17.88
C ASP A 36 5.36 -10.85 16.83
N GLU A 37 4.04 -11.04 16.65
CA GLU A 37 3.49 -11.93 15.63
C GLU A 37 3.41 -11.26 14.25
N PRO A 38 3.63 -11.98 13.14
CA PRO A 38 3.48 -11.42 11.80
C PRO A 38 2.07 -10.86 11.54
N VAL A 39 1.99 -9.61 11.12
CA VAL A 39 0.74 -8.95 10.72
C VAL A 39 0.63 -8.91 9.21
N ILE A 40 -0.47 -9.47 8.69
CA ILE A 40 -0.77 -9.49 7.25
C ILE A 40 -1.89 -8.49 6.97
N LEU A 41 -1.55 -7.42 6.26
CA LEU A 41 -2.50 -6.42 5.78
C LEU A 41 -2.87 -6.71 4.32
N GLU A 42 -4.16 -6.77 4.04
CA GLU A 42 -4.68 -6.98 2.68
C GLU A 42 -5.36 -5.72 2.15
N ASN A 43 -5.50 -5.64 0.82
CA ASN A 43 -6.07 -4.51 0.11
C ASN A 43 -5.33 -3.17 0.33
N ILE A 44 -4.01 -3.20 0.55
CA ILE A 44 -3.17 -2.00 0.70
C ILE A 44 -3.00 -1.30 -0.66
N PRO A 45 -3.19 0.04 -0.74
CA PRO A 45 -3.02 0.79 -1.98
C PRO A 45 -1.54 0.98 -2.35
N GLN A 46 -1.23 1.01 -3.64
CA GLN A 46 0.13 1.27 -4.13
C GLN A 46 0.36 2.76 -4.37
N VAL A 47 0.53 3.50 -3.28
CA VAL A 47 0.83 4.93 -3.33
C VAL A 47 2.15 5.23 -2.63
N ARG A 48 2.75 6.37 -2.96
CA ARG A 48 4.07 6.76 -2.45
C ARG A 48 4.16 6.75 -0.92
N ASP A 49 3.10 7.13 -0.24
CA ASP A 49 3.06 7.18 1.22
C ASP A 49 3.23 5.77 1.83
N ILE A 50 2.69 4.72 1.21
CA ILE A 50 2.85 3.33 1.67
C ILE A 50 4.31 2.88 1.55
N GLU A 51 4.97 3.20 0.43
CA GLU A 51 6.39 2.89 0.27
C GLU A 51 7.27 3.70 1.23
N THR A 52 6.88 4.94 1.53
CA THR A 52 7.60 5.78 2.51
C THR A 52 7.46 5.20 3.91
N THR A 53 6.25 4.79 4.31
CA THR A 53 6.01 4.13 5.60
C THR A 53 6.74 2.79 5.69
N ARG A 54 6.76 2.00 4.61
CA ARG A 54 7.55 0.75 4.56
C ARG A 54 9.02 1.00 4.88
N LYS A 55 9.64 2.00 4.24
CA LYS A 55 11.04 2.37 4.49
C LYS A 55 11.27 2.86 5.92
N LEU A 56 10.32 3.63 6.47
CA LEU A 56 10.38 4.10 7.84
C LEU A 56 10.36 2.92 8.83
N LEU A 57 9.40 2.01 8.69
CA LEU A 57 9.30 0.83 9.55
C LEU A 57 10.55 -0.06 9.44
N ALA A 58 11.07 -0.26 8.22
CA ALA A 58 12.33 -0.97 8.02
C ALA A 58 13.53 -0.30 8.70
N ALA A 59 13.59 1.04 8.69
CA ALA A 59 14.63 1.79 9.40
C ALA A 59 14.50 1.69 10.94
N MET A 60 13.31 1.33 11.45
CA MET A 60 13.06 1.09 12.87
C MET A 60 13.36 -0.35 13.30
N GLY A 61 13.70 -1.25 12.36
CA GLY A 61 14.04 -2.65 12.63
C GLY A 61 13.01 -3.67 12.14
N ALA A 62 11.81 -3.23 11.77
CA ALA A 62 10.76 -4.13 11.32
C ALA A 62 11.02 -4.70 9.92
N GLU A 63 10.72 -5.97 9.70
CA GLU A 63 10.70 -6.55 8.37
C GLU A 63 9.36 -6.24 7.68
N VAL A 64 9.40 -5.62 6.51
CA VAL A 64 8.19 -5.31 5.73
C VAL A 64 8.28 -5.85 4.30
N GLU A 65 7.49 -6.89 4.03
CA GLU A 65 7.40 -7.54 2.72
C GLU A 65 6.16 -7.04 1.96
N LEU A 66 6.38 -6.47 0.77
CA LEU A 66 5.32 -6.13 -0.16
C LEU A 66 5.05 -7.30 -1.10
N GLY A 67 3.79 -7.67 -1.27
CA GLY A 67 3.41 -8.63 -2.30
C GLY A 67 3.64 -8.09 -3.71
N TYR A 68 3.83 -9.01 -4.67
CA TYR A 68 4.01 -8.72 -6.09
C TYR A 68 2.96 -9.44 -6.95
N GLY A 69 2.76 -8.96 -8.18
CA GLY A 69 1.86 -9.60 -9.15
C GLY A 69 0.41 -9.68 -8.63
N ARG A 70 -0.14 -10.89 -8.48
CA ARG A 70 -1.51 -11.06 -7.95
C ARG A 70 -1.62 -10.71 -6.46
N ALA A 71 -0.52 -10.77 -5.71
CA ALA A 71 -0.48 -10.48 -4.29
C ALA A 71 -0.15 -9.01 -3.99
N GLN A 72 -0.13 -8.14 -4.99
CA GLN A 72 0.36 -6.76 -4.90
C GLN A 72 -0.36 -5.84 -3.90
N HIS A 73 -1.46 -6.31 -3.32
CA HIS A 73 -2.31 -5.64 -2.34
C HIS A 73 -2.08 -6.16 -0.92
N ARG A 74 -1.18 -7.14 -0.74
CA ARG A 74 -0.83 -7.73 0.55
C ARG A 74 0.51 -7.17 1.03
N THR A 75 0.59 -6.88 2.32
CA THR A 75 1.81 -6.46 3.00
C THR A 75 1.94 -7.24 4.29
N THR A 76 3.09 -7.90 4.50
CA THR A 76 3.42 -8.59 5.74
C THR A 76 4.41 -7.74 6.52
N ILE A 77 4.15 -7.54 7.82
CA ILE A 77 5.00 -6.76 8.72
C ILE A 77 5.32 -7.64 9.94
N CYS A 78 6.61 -7.74 10.28
CA CYS A 78 7.12 -8.33 11.50
C CYS A 78 7.92 -7.26 12.25
N ALA A 79 7.60 -7.00 13.53
CA ALA A 79 8.23 -5.95 14.33
C ALA A 79 9.69 -6.28 14.70
#